data_AF-Q5V4G2-F1
#
_entry.id   AF-Q5V4G2-F1
#
_cell.length_a   1.000
_cell.length_b   1.000
_cell.length_c   1.000
_cell.angle_alpha   90.00
_cell.angle_beta   90.00
_cell.angle_gamma   90.00
#
_symmetry.space_group_name_H-M   'P 1'
#
loop_
_entity.id
_entity.type
_entity.pdbx_description
1 polymer ?
#
loop_
_entity_poly.entity_id
_entity_poly.type
_entity_poly.pdbx_seq_one_letter_code
_entity_poly.pdbx_strand_id
1 'polypeptide(L)'
;MSSDTTRRRILLGIGTGVTVGIAGCSGGGNGGAEEPDTETDSGMDTPMETETDTQTEAETDPGTAAVRVAHMSPNAPNVDVYLEGDAVLEDVPFGAVSQYLDVPAGERSVEITAAGDPDTSVFSGPVAVEADTAYTIAAVGEIGDDADQAFEPLVLEDDNSDPGGDTARVRLVHASPDAPAVDVTLASNGDALYDGVEYGGSGYVEVPSGDYTLQVRGDTESNDGDVAAEFDVSLSGGEVYTAFAAGYLTPDDDPADAPFDLLVTQDTGGSATETETESEPANVRVAHMSPNAPNVDVYVDGSAVLEDVPFGAVSDYLEVPAGARTVEITAAGDPDTSVFEGDVTVEGGQAYTVAAAGEIGDDTGDSFQPLVLADNLTAPSNGTARLRLVHLSPDAPQVDVTVGSSGDVLFDAADFREFDSVEVPAGEYTIQVRGATPDNDGDVVAEYDLSLAGETGYTAFAAGYLTPDDEPADTPFDLIVAQDTGGM
;
A
#
# COMPACT_ATOMS: atom_id res chain seq x y z
N MET A 1 -31.28 8.64 -46.22
CA MET A 1 -30.06 8.20 -46.95
C MET A 1 -29.06 7.91 -45.86
N SER A 2 -28.65 6.71 -45.48
CA SER A 2 -28.47 5.38 -46.11
C SER A 2 -28.89 4.32 -45.06
N SER A 3 -29.56 3.19 -45.34
CA SER A 3 -29.09 1.93 -45.98
C SER A 3 -27.71 1.49 -45.48
N ASP A 4 -27.41 0.27 -45.08
CA ASP A 4 -28.11 -1.00 -45.01
C ASP A 4 -27.24 -1.96 -44.16
N THR A 5 -27.84 -3.07 -43.76
CA THR A 5 -27.30 -4.21 -43.00
C THR A 5 -26.04 -4.86 -43.59
N THR A 6 -25.22 -5.58 -42.79
CA THR A 6 -24.87 -7.01 -42.99
C THR A 6 -23.97 -7.61 -41.89
N ARG A 7 -24.45 -8.70 -41.28
CA ARG A 7 -23.70 -9.68 -40.48
C ARG A 7 -23.15 -10.80 -41.38
N ARG A 8 -21.92 -11.30 -41.10
CA ARG A 8 -21.49 -12.73 -40.91
C ARG A 8 -20.13 -13.13 -41.52
N ARG A 9 -19.45 -14.03 -40.77
CA ARG A 9 -18.49 -15.12 -41.14
C ARG A 9 -17.01 -14.68 -41.31
N ILE A 10 -15.95 -15.36 -40.80
CA ILE A 10 -15.49 -16.76 -40.97
C ILE A 10 -14.43 -17.16 -39.89
N LEU A 11 -14.30 -18.48 -39.66
CA LEU A 11 -13.39 -19.29 -38.81
C LEU A 11 -11.86 -19.28 -39.11
N LEU A 12 -11.09 -19.63 -38.05
CA LEU A 12 -9.86 -20.46 -37.89
C LEU A 12 -8.68 -20.45 -38.90
N GLY A 13 -7.45 -20.42 -38.32
CA GLY A 13 -6.22 -20.92 -38.96
C GLY A 13 -5.02 -21.00 -38.01
N ILE A 14 -4.60 -22.23 -37.65
CA ILE A 14 -3.38 -22.60 -36.91
C ILE A 14 -2.17 -22.56 -37.87
N GLY A 15 -0.98 -22.17 -37.39
CA GLY A 15 0.28 -22.32 -38.12
C GLY A 15 1.48 -22.48 -37.19
N THR A 16 2.04 -23.69 -37.15
CA THR A 16 3.32 -24.05 -36.52
C THR A 16 4.50 -23.80 -37.48
N GLY A 17 5.64 -23.35 -36.94
CA GLY A 17 6.90 -23.16 -37.67
C GLY A 17 8.05 -23.92 -37.00
N VAL A 18 8.70 -24.78 -37.79
CA VAL A 18 9.84 -25.64 -37.44
C VAL A 18 11.16 -24.91 -37.68
N THR A 19 12.18 -25.09 -36.84
CA THR A 19 13.58 -24.76 -37.15
C THR A 19 14.50 -25.98 -37.11
N VAL A 20 15.49 -25.90 -38.00
CA VAL A 20 16.30 -26.97 -38.58
C VAL A 20 17.56 -27.23 -37.75
N GLY A 21 17.90 -28.52 -37.57
CA GLY A 21 19.19 -28.96 -37.03
C GLY A 21 20.27 -29.05 -38.11
N ILE A 22 21.53 -28.86 -37.71
CA ILE A 22 22.71 -29.12 -38.53
C ILE A 22 23.60 -30.11 -37.75
N ALA A 23 23.97 -31.21 -38.41
CA ALA A 23 24.80 -32.29 -37.88
C ALA A 23 26.08 -32.43 -38.70
N GLY A 24 27.10 -33.06 -38.10
CA GLY A 24 28.24 -33.72 -38.75
C GLY A 24 29.59 -33.14 -38.33
N CYS A 25 30.67 -33.89 -38.10
CA CYS A 25 31.02 -35.30 -38.36
C CYS A 25 32.34 -35.57 -37.57
N SER A 26 32.42 -36.60 -36.72
CA SER A 26 32.98 -37.96 -36.95
C SER A 26 34.51 -38.08 -37.14
N GLY A 27 35.15 -38.96 -36.36
CA GLY A 27 36.38 -39.66 -36.78
C GLY A 27 37.28 -40.14 -35.64
N GLY A 28 37.25 -41.43 -35.30
CA GLY A 28 38.18 -42.10 -34.38
C GLY A 28 39.15 -43.06 -35.08
N GLY A 29 40.23 -43.48 -34.41
CA GLY A 29 41.08 -44.60 -34.86
C GLY A 29 42.51 -44.71 -34.26
N ASN A 30 42.61 -45.46 -33.15
CA ASN A 30 43.64 -46.39 -32.65
C ASN A 30 45.05 -46.60 -33.31
N GLY A 31 46.07 -46.78 -32.43
CA GLY A 31 47.34 -47.53 -32.62
C GLY A 31 48.59 -46.63 -32.68
N GLY A 32 49.74 -46.86 -32.06
CA GLY A 32 50.35 -47.99 -31.37
C GLY A 32 51.88 -47.78 -31.44
N ALA A 33 52.54 -47.84 -30.28
CA ALA A 33 53.98 -47.83 -29.93
C ALA A 33 55.07 -47.73 -31.01
N GLU A 34 56.10 -46.91 -30.72
CA GLU A 34 57.52 -47.23 -30.88
C GLU A 34 58.38 -46.19 -30.12
N GLU A 35 59.05 -46.59 -29.04
CA GLU A 35 60.22 -45.89 -28.45
C GLU A 35 61.49 -46.31 -29.23
N PRO A 36 62.59 -45.52 -29.28
CA PRO A 36 63.51 -45.47 -28.13
C PRO A 36 64.34 -44.17 -27.92
N ASP A 37 64.80 -44.05 -26.67
CA ASP A 37 66.16 -43.70 -26.22
C ASP A 37 66.74 -42.27 -26.28
N THR A 38 66.83 -41.73 -25.05
CA THR A 38 68.02 -41.21 -24.34
C THR A 38 68.61 -39.83 -24.64
N GLU A 39 68.55 -39.02 -23.57
CA GLU A 39 69.59 -38.17 -22.94
C GLU A 39 70.50 -37.34 -23.88
N THR A 40 70.69 -36.03 -23.72
CA THR A 40 70.98 -35.26 -22.51
C THR A 40 71.03 -33.79 -22.96
N ASP A 41 70.53 -32.84 -22.19
CA ASP A 41 71.31 -31.68 -21.72
C ASP A 41 70.38 -30.65 -21.07
N SER A 42 70.72 -30.30 -19.84
CA SER A 42 69.93 -29.48 -18.94
C SER A 42 70.36 -28.03 -19.02
N GLY A 43 69.36 -27.15 -19.17
CA GLY A 43 69.33 -25.89 -18.43
C GLY A 43 69.73 -24.65 -19.22
N MET A 44 68.73 -24.01 -19.82
CA MET A 44 68.47 -22.59 -19.58
C MET A 44 67.04 -22.29 -20.02
N ASP A 45 66.13 -22.14 -19.05
CA ASP A 45 64.75 -21.74 -19.26
C ASP A 45 64.67 -20.40 -19.98
N THR A 46 64.10 -20.40 -21.18
CA THR A 46 63.48 -19.23 -21.78
C THR A 46 62.20 -19.70 -22.47
N PRO A 47 61.01 -19.49 -21.89
CA PRO A 47 59.79 -19.46 -22.67
C PRO A 47 59.37 -18.00 -22.86
N MET A 48 59.28 -17.53 -24.10
CA MET A 48 58.19 -17.81 -25.05
C MET A 48 57.13 -16.73 -24.87
N GLU A 49 56.80 -16.08 -25.98
CA GLU A 49 55.89 -14.95 -26.07
C GLU A 49 54.56 -15.29 -25.39
N THR A 50 54.29 -14.61 -24.29
CA THR A 50 52.99 -14.62 -23.63
C THR A 50 52.03 -13.85 -24.52
N GLU A 51 51.03 -14.55 -25.07
CA GLU A 51 49.85 -13.90 -25.60
C GLU A 51 49.33 -12.96 -24.51
N THR A 52 49.27 -11.67 -24.82
CA THR A 52 48.68 -10.69 -23.92
C THR A 52 47.18 -10.98 -23.90
N ASP A 53 46.76 -11.84 -22.98
CA ASP A 53 45.41 -11.77 -22.45
C ASP A 53 45.26 -10.36 -21.91
N THR A 54 44.52 -9.54 -22.66
CA THR A 54 43.86 -8.36 -22.11
C THR A 54 43.01 -8.89 -20.97
N GLN A 55 43.54 -8.81 -19.74
CA GLN A 55 42.73 -8.91 -18.55
C GLN A 55 41.67 -7.83 -18.70
N THR A 56 40.44 -8.24 -19.00
CA THR A 56 39.26 -7.47 -18.64
C THR A 56 39.43 -7.18 -17.16
N GLU A 57 39.72 -5.92 -16.83
CA GLU A 57 39.63 -5.44 -15.47
C GLU A 57 38.25 -5.86 -14.98
N ALA A 58 38.21 -6.67 -13.91
CA ALA A 58 36.95 -6.99 -13.27
C ALA A 58 36.37 -5.64 -12.83
N GLU A 59 35.28 -5.22 -13.48
CA GLU A 59 34.57 -4.01 -13.07
C GLU A 59 34.19 -4.20 -11.60
N THR A 60 34.83 -3.41 -10.75
CA THR A 60 34.45 -3.32 -9.35
C THR A 60 33.03 -2.82 -9.31
N ASP A 61 32.13 -3.62 -8.74
CA ASP A 61 30.75 -3.20 -8.42
C ASP A 61 30.84 -1.82 -7.74
N PRO A 62 30.26 -0.75 -8.33
CA PRO A 62 30.42 0.60 -7.81
C PRO A 62 29.78 0.80 -6.43
N GLY A 63 29.05 -0.19 -5.91
CA GLY A 63 28.26 -0.09 -4.67
C GLY A 63 26.88 0.50 -4.94
N THR A 64 26.04 0.58 -3.91
CA THR A 64 24.70 1.18 -3.97
C THR A 64 24.61 2.39 -3.04
N ALA A 65 23.75 3.33 -3.40
CA ALA A 65 23.28 4.45 -2.59
C ALA A 65 21.83 4.17 -2.18
N ALA A 66 21.43 4.63 -1.00
CA ALA A 66 20.03 4.63 -0.61
C ALA A 66 19.38 5.93 -1.08
N VAL A 67 18.39 5.87 -1.98
CA VAL A 67 17.79 7.07 -2.58
C VAL A 67 16.29 7.05 -2.40
N ARG A 68 15.71 8.10 -1.83
CA ARG A 68 14.26 8.33 -1.83
C ARG A 68 13.90 9.58 -2.62
N VAL A 69 12.65 9.65 -3.08
CA VAL A 69 12.12 10.78 -3.84
C VAL A 69 11.04 11.47 -3.02
N ALA A 70 11.05 12.81 -3.03
CA ALA A 70 10.02 13.63 -2.42
C ALA A 70 9.37 14.53 -3.48
N HIS A 71 8.06 14.47 -3.65
CA HIS A 71 7.38 15.35 -4.60
C HIS A 71 6.93 16.64 -3.91
N MET A 72 7.61 17.76 -4.20
CA MET A 72 7.41 19.06 -3.55
C MET A 72 7.14 20.19 -4.55
N SER A 73 6.70 19.87 -5.76
CA SER A 73 6.37 20.82 -6.82
C SER A 73 4.86 21.07 -6.82
N PRO A 74 4.39 22.26 -6.40
CA PRO A 74 2.97 22.45 -6.06
C PRO A 74 2.01 22.53 -7.25
N ASN A 75 2.51 22.75 -8.47
CA ASN A 75 1.68 22.79 -9.68
C ASN A 75 1.96 21.66 -10.67
N ALA A 76 2.84 20.72 -10.34
CA ALA A 76 2.99 19.52 -11.14
C ALA A 76 1.80 18.59 -10.87
N PRO A 77 1.32 17.86 -11.90
CA PRO A 77 0.42 16.73 -11.66
C PRO A 77 1.15 15.64 -10.87
N ASN A 78 0.42 14.58 -10.48
CA ASN A 78 1.09 13.35 -10.03
C ASN A 78 2.15 12.92 -11.06
N VAL A 79 3.26 12.37 -10.59
CA VAL A 79 4.42 12.06 -11.43
C VAL A 79 4.81 10.59 -11.38
N ASP A 80 5.31 10.10 -12.51
CA ASP A 80 6.05 8.85 -12.59
C ASP A 80 7.55 9.17 -12.61
N VAL A 81 8.36 8.36 -11.91
CA VAL A 81 9.82 8.51 -11.84
C VAL A 81 10.47 7.30 -12.48
N TYR A 82 11.37 7.56 -13.42
CA TYR A 82 12.11 6.56 -14.17
C TYR A 82 13.60 6.64 -13.87
N LEU A 83 14.21 5.49 -13.64
CA LEU A 83 15.65 5.33 -13.47
C LEU A 83 16.18 4.48 -14.63
N GLU A 84 17.08 5.03 -15.43
CA GLU A 84 17.62 4.36 -16.64
C GLU A 84 16.52 3.87 -17.62
N GLY A 85 15.34 4.51 -17.59
CA GLY A 85 14.19 4.17 -18.42
C GLY A 85 13.21 3.16 -17.82
N ASP A 86 13.50 2.59 -16.65
CA ASP A 86 12.59 1.72 -15.90
C ASP A 86 11.82 2.56 -14.86
N ALA A 87 10.49 2.41 -14.79
CA ALA A 87 9.67 3.07 -13.78
C ALA A 87 10.01 2.52 -12.39
N VAL A 88 10.36 3.41 -11.45
CA VAL A 88 10.70 3.06 -10.06
C VAL A 88 9.67 3.58 -9.06
N LEU A 89 8.92 4.62 -9.42
CA LEU A 89 7.77 5.14 -8.69
C LEU A 89 6.71 5.55 -9.70
N GLU A 90 5.45 5.25 -9.42
CA GLU A 90 4.31 5.58 -10.29
C GLU A 90 3.26 6.34 -9.48
N ASP A 91 2.55 7.26 -10.16
CA ASP A 91 1.44 8.05 -9.62
C ASP A 91 1.76 8.75 -8.28
N VAL A 92 2.95 9.31 -8.15
CA VAL A 92 3.40 9.99 -6.92
C VAL A 92 2.68 11.35 -6.82
N PRO A 93 1.86 11.61 -5.78
CA PRO A 93 1.18 12.89 -5.63
C PRO A 93 2.06 13.95 -4.95
N PHE A 94 1.66 15.22 -5.07
CA PHE A 94 2.28 16.31 -4.31
C PHE A 94 2.28 16.00 -2.80
N GLY A 95 3.43 16.25 -2.16
CA GLY A 95 3.70 16.01 -0.75
C GLY A 95 4.11 14.60 -0.38
N ALA A 96 4.06 13.64 -1.31
CA ALA A 96 4.51 12.28 -1.05
C ALA A 96 6.04 12.18 -0.94
N VAL A 97 6.50 11.29 -0.06
CA VAL A 97 7.91 10.91 0.10
C VAL A 97 8.01 9.39 0.03
N SER A 98 8.82 8.86 -0.89
CA SER A 98 9.01 7.43 -1.04
C SER A 98 9.85 6.84 0.09
N GLN A 99 9.84 5.51 0.18
CA GLN A 99 10.90 4.77 0.90
C GLN A 99 12.24 4.92 0.16
N TYR A 100 13.34 4.57 0.84
CA TYR A 100 14.64 4.49 0.18
C TYR A 100 14.71 3.29 -0.76
N LEU A 101 15.25 3.54 -1.94
CA LEU A 101 15.52 2.57 -2.99
C LEU A 101 17.03 2.34 -3.06
N ASP A 102 17.46 1.09 -3.25
CA ASP A 102 18.84 0.79 -3.57
C ASP A 102 19.15 1.18 -5.02
N VAL A 103 19.86 2.29 -5.19
CA VAL A 103 20.26 2.80 -6.50
C VAL A 103 21.76 2.56 -6.68
N PRO A 104 22.19 1.89 -7.76
CA PRO A 104 23.62 1.70 -8.00
C PRO A 104 24.36 3.06 -8.04
N ALA A 105 25.56 3.14 -7.47
CA ALA A 105 26.30 4.40 -7.35
C ALA A 105 26.82 4.92 -8.72
N GLY A 106 26.95 6.23 -8.87
CA GLY A 106 27.41 6.91 -10.10
C GLY A 106 26.40 7.92 -10.65
N GLU A 107 26.67 8.43 -11.85
CA GLU A 107 25.72 9.25 -12.61
C GLU A 107 24.60 8.36 -13.16
N ARG A 108 23.36 8.70 -12.83
CA ARG A 108 22.13 7.98 -13.20
C ARG A 108 21.23 8.85 -14.06
N SER A 109 20.73 8.29 -15.15
CA SER A 109 19.70 8.95 -15.96
C SER A 109 18.38 8.87 -15.23
N VAL A 110 17.86 10.03 -14.81
CA VAL A 110 16.54 10.16 -14.19
C VAL A 110 15.61 10.89 -15.14
N GLU A 111 14.40 10.39 -15.28
CA GLU A 111 13.31 11.05 -15.99
C GLU A 111 12.09 11.11 -15.09
N ILE A 112 11.41 12.25 -15.09
CA ILE A 112 10.17 12.48 -14.35
C ILE A 112 9.13 12.90 -15.38
N THR A 113 7.98 12.22 -15.40
CA THR A 113 6.87 12.52 -16.32
C THR A 113 5.58 12.74 -15.55
N ALA A 114 4.56 13.31 -16.19
CA ALA A 114 3.21 13.24 -15.66
C ALA A 114 2.75 11.78 -15.57
N ALA A 115 2.02 11.45 -14.50
CA ALA A 115 1.55 10.10 -14.22
C ALA A 115 0.67 9.56 -15.37
N GLY A 116 1.02 8.38 -15.87
CA GLY A 116 0.30 7.73 -16.97
C GLY A 116 0.45 8.41 -18.35
N ASP A 117 1.30 9.44 -18.46
CA ASP A 117 1.63 10.13 -19.72
C ASP A 117 3.15 10.31 -19.88
N PRO A 118 3.87 9.27 -20.36
CA PRO A 118 5.33 9.30 -20.49
C PRO A 118 5.83 10.27 -21.58
N ASP A 119 4.95 10.78 -22.46
CA ASP A 119 5.32 11.80 -23.45
C ASP A 119 5.40 13.21 -22.83
N THR A 120 4.85 13.40 -21.62
CA THR A 120 4.86 14.66 -20.87
C THR A 120 5.99 14.64 -19.83
N SER A 121 7.23 14.75 -20.31
CA SER A 121 8.43 14.85 -19.47
C SER A 121 8.53 16.24 -18.81
N VAL A 122 8.67 16.26 -17.48
CA VAL A 122 8.85 17.47 -16.68
C VAL A 122 10.32 17.66 -16.29
N PHE A 123 11.09 16.57 -16.24
CA PHE A 123 12.54 16.60 -16.11
C PHE A 123 13.18 15.38 -16.78
N SER A 124 14.34 15.59 -17.38
CA SER A 124 15.20 14.51 -17.88
C SER A 124 16.66 14.95 -17.75
N GLY A 125 17.45 14.19 -16.98
CA GLY A 125 18.83 14.57 -16.73
C GLY A 125 19.60 13.59 -15.84
N PRO A 126 20.92 13.77 -15.74
CA PRO A 126 21.75 12.97 -14.86
C PRO A 126 21.59 13.42 -13.39
N VAL A 127 21.51 12.45 -12.48
CA VAL A 127 21.63 12.62 -11.03
C VAL A 127 22.79 11.77 -10.53
N ALA A 128 23.74 12.36 -9.79
CA ALA A 128 24.89 11.64 -9.26
C ALA A 128 24.64 11.22 -7.81
N VAL A 129 24.89 9.95 -7.50
CA VAL A 129 24.81 9.40 -6.13
C VAL A 129 26.06 8.60 -5.79
N GLU A 130 26.57 8.75 -4.58
CA GLU A 130 27.74 8.01 -4.11
C GLU A 130 27.36 6.75 -3.33
N ALA A 131 28.20 5.72 -3.42
CA ALA A 131 27.97 4.47 -2.69
C ALA A 131 28.01 4.69 -1.17
N ASP A 132 27.23 3.90 -0.44
CA ASP A 132 27.11 3.93 1.02
C ASP A 132 26.60 5.28 1.57
N THR A 133 25.95 6.09 0.73
CA THR A 133 25.35 7.39 1.09
C THR A 133 23.83 7.33 0.90
N ALA A 134 23.10 7.97 1.81
CA ALA A 134 21.65 8.15 1.71
C ALA A 134 21.33 9.52 1.09
N TYR A 135 20.37 9.57 0.18
CA TYR A 135 19.95 10.77 -0.52
C TYR A 135 18.42 10.91 -0.54
N THR A 136 17.97 12.15 -0.38
CA THR A 136 16.62 12.58 -0.71
C THR A 136 16.68 13.44 -1.96
N ILE A 137 15.99 13.02 -3.02
CA ILE A 137 15.82 13.80 -4.25
C ILE A 137 14.43 14.43 -4.21
N ALA A 138 14.36 15.72 -3.90
CA ALA A 138 13.11 16.45 -3.85
C ALA A 138 12.81 17.12 -5.20
N ALA A 139 11.68 16.80 -5.83
CA ALA A 139 11.19 17.53 -6.99
C ALA A 139 10.60 18.86 -6.51
N VAL A 140 11.30 19.97 -6.70
CA VAL A 140 10.90 21.31 -6.23
C VAL A 140 10.63 22.25 -7.40
N GLY A 141 9.96 23.37 -7.12
CA GLY A 141 9.70 24.41 -8.12
C GLY A 141 8.44 24.13 -8.91
N GLU A 142 8.28 24.79 -10.05
CA GLU A 142 7.04 24.86 -10.79
C GLU A 142 7.23 24.55 -12.28
N ILE A 143 6.20 23.98 -12.88
CA ILE A 143 6.13 23.73 -14.32
C ILE A 143 5.45 24.92 -14.99
N GLY A 144 6.08 25.48 -16.02
CA GLY A 144 5.50 26.53 -16.87
C GLY A 144 6.50 27.66 -17.18
N ASP A 145 6.19 28.44 -18.22
CA ASP A 145 7.05 29.55 -18.68
C ASP A 145 7.03 30.75 -17.71
N ASP A 146 6.00 30.87 -16.87
CA ASP A 146 5.77 31.97 -15.93
C ASP A 146 6.07 31.55 -14.46
N ALA A 147 6.79 30.44 -14.25
CA ALA A 147 7.18 29.94 -12.93
C ALA A 147 8.07 30.94 -12.16
N ASP A 148 7.82 31.12 -10.87
CA ASP A 148 8.69 31.90 -9.98
C ASP A 148 10.00 31.15 -9.72
N GLN A 149 9.89 29.83 -9.52
CA GLN A 149 11.02 28.90 -9.47
C GLN A 149 10.79 27.77 -10.47
N ALA A 150 11.68 27.61 -11.44
CA ALA A 150 11.55 26.54 -12.42
C ALA A 150 11.73 25.16 -11.76
N PHE A 151 10.95 24.17 -12.22
CA PHE A 151 11.05 22.79 -11.76
C PHE A 151 12.49 22.26 -11.82
N GLU A 152 12.99 21.73 -10.71
CA GLU A 152 14.28 21.04 -10.64
C GLU A 152 14.31 19.97 -9.54
N PRO A 153 15.10 18.89 -9.71
CA PRO A 153 15.40 17.96 -8.63
C PRO A 153 16.47 18.55 -7.70
N LEU A 154 16.08 18.83 -6.46
CA LEU A 154 16.97 19.18 -5.35
C LEU A 154 17.53 17.90 -4.73
N VAL A 155 18.83 17.65 -4.93
CA VAL A 155 19.53 16.49 -4.37
C VAL A 155 20.10 16.84 -2.99
N LEU A 156 19.67 16.11 -1.97
CA LEU A 156 20.07 16.31 -0.58
C LEU A 156 20.76 15.05 -0.05
N GLU A 157 21.93 15.21 0.57
CA GLU A 157 22.56 14.14 1.35
C GLU A 157 21.89 14.02 2.71
N ASP A 158 21.53 12.80 3.08
CA ASP A 158 20.80 12.49 4.31
C ASP A 158 21.77 12.06 5.41
N ASP A 159 21.69 12.72 6.57
CA ASP A 159 22.39 12.30 7.78
C ASP A 159 21.45 11.55 8.72
N ASN A 160 21.26 10.27 8.41
CA ASN A 160 20.42 9.32 9.15
C ASN A 160 21.12 8.69 10.36
N SER A 161 22.24 9.25 10.82
CA SER A 161 22.92 8.72 12.01
C SER A 161 22.08 8.97 13.27
N ASP A 162 22.07 8.01 14.20
CA ASP A 162 21.34 8.11 15.47
C ASP A 162 21.73 9.39 16.26
N PRO A 163 20.80 10.34 16.48
CA PRO A 163 21.03 11.55 17.25
C PRO A 163 21.06 11.30 18.77
N GLY A 164 20.73 10.10 19.24
CA GLY A 164 20.65 9.71 20.64
C GLY A 164 19.21 9.72 21.17
N GLY A 165 18.88 8.75 22.04
CA GLY A 165 17.49 8.45 22.43
C GLY A 165 16.69 9.54 23.18
N ASP A 166 17.31 10.66 23.58
CA ASP A 166 16.62 11.80 24.21
C ASP A 166 16.46 12.99 23.24
N THR A 167 16.97 12.89 22.02
CA THR A 167 17.05 13.95 21.02
C THR A 167 16.57 13.48 19.66
N ALA A 168 15.85 14.34 18.94
CA ALA A 168 15.50 14.15 17.55
C ALA A 168 16.39 15.03 16.69
N ARG A 169 16.77 14.55 15.51
CA ARG A 169 17.41 15.37 14.47
C ARG A 169 16.37 15.74 13.43
N VAL A 170 16.30 17.00 13.07
CA VAL A 170 15.34 17.49 12.07
C VAL A 170 16.10 18.24 11.01
N ARG A 171 15.85 17.94 9.74
CA ARG A 171 16.21 18.77 8.60
C ARG A 171 15.04 19.65 8.23
N LEU A 172 15.26 20.95 8.02
CA LEU A 172 14.31 21.78 7.28
C LEU A 172 14.77 21.86 5.83
N VAL A 173 13.82 21.80 4.90
CA VAL A 173 14.03 22.07 3.47
C VAL A 173 13.01 23.11 3.04
N HIS A 174 13.46 24.21 2.45
CA HIS A 174 12.54 25.21 1.89
C HIS A 174 12.25 24.89 0.43
N ALA A 175 11.01 24.49 0.14
CA ALA A 175 10.55 24.08 -1.18
C ALA A 175 9.39 24.92 -1.74
N SER A 176 8.83 25.86 -0.96
CA SER A 176 7.80 26.79 -1.42
C SER A 176 8.35 27.80 -2.43
N PRO A 177 7.86 27.85 -3.68
CA PRO A 177 8.46 28.64 -4.76
C PRO A 177 8.21 30.15 -4.64
N ASP A 178 7.11 30.57 -4.02
CA ASP A 178 6.67 31.96 -3.89
C ASP A 178 7.04 32.59 -2.52
N ALA A 179 7.42 31.76 -1.55
CA ALA A 179 7.86 32.24 -0.25
C ALA A 179 9.31 32.80 -0.29
N PRO A 180 9.56 34.00 0.28
CA PRO A 180 10.90 34.47 0.58
C PRO A 180 11.60 33.59 1.62
N ALA A 181 12.89 33.86 1.90
CA ALA A 181 13.61 33.17 2.97
C ALA A 181 12.83 33.18 4.30
N VAL A 182 12.88 32.05 5.00
CA VAL A 182 12.08 31.80 6.22
C VAL A 182 12.93 31.59 7.46
N ASP A 183 12.40 32.09 8.57
CA ASP A 183 12.81 31.69 9.91
C ASP A 183 11.81 30.67 10.46
N VAL A 184 12.30 29.72 11.24
CA VAL A 184 11.44 28.79 11.98
C VAL A 184 11.77 28.88 13.46
N THR A 185 10.77 29.28 14.23
CA THR A 185 10.91 29.60 15.66
C THR A 185 9.96 28.75 16.50
N LEU A 186 10.28 28.56 17.78
CA LEU A 186 9.40 27.88 18.73
C LEU A 186 8.34 28.86 19.27
N ALA A 187 7.05 28.52 19.15
CA ALA A 187 5.97 29.36 19.69
C ALA A 187 6.06 29.55 21.21
N SER A 188 6.65 28.58 21.92
CA SER A 188 6.71 28.57 23.38
C SER A 188 7.62 29.64 23.98
N ASN A 189 8.69 30.02 23.29
CA ASN A 189 9.71 30.92 23.81
C ASN A 189 10.32 31.90 22.76
N GLY A 190 10.03 31.71 21.47
CA GLY A 190 10.55 32.51 20.36
C GLY A 190 11.97 32.17 19.93
N ASP A 191 12.56 31.08 20.44
CA ASP A 191 13.89 30.66 20.01
C ASP A 191 13.86 30.21 18.55
N ALA A 192 14.79 30.71 17.73
CA ALA A 192 14.96 30.28 16.36
C ALA A 192 15.64 28.91 16.30
N LEU A 193 15.00 27.97 15.60
CA LEU A 193 15.61 26.71 15.18
C LEU A 193 16.35 26.89 13.86
N TYR A 194 15.76 27.66 12.94
CA TYR A 194 16.32 27.97 11.63
C TYR A 194 16.19 29.47 11.37
N ASP A 195 17.22 30.06 10.76
CA ASP A 195 17.40 31.49 10.53
C ASP A 195 17.75 31.71 9.06
N GLY A 196 16.91 32.44 8.33
CA GLY A 196 17.14 32.85 6.94
C GLY A 196 17.32 31.71 5.94
N VAL A 197 16.52 30.65 6.03
CA VAL A 197 16.61 29.53 5.06
C VAL A 197 16.05 30.00 3.72
N GLU A 198 16.90 30.11 2.71
CA GLU A 198 16.50 30.48 1.34
C GLU A 198 15.80 29.33 0.61
N TYR A 199 15.07 29.61 -0.47
CA TYR A 199 14.51 28.58 -1.38
C TYR A 199 15.59 27.59 -1.85
N GLY A 200 15.28 26.29 -1.78
CA GLY A 200 16.22 25.20 -2.05
C GLY A 200 17.25 24.98 -0.92
N GLY A 201 17.27 25.84 0.09
CA GLY A 201 18.10 25.72 1.27
C GLY A 201 17.64 24.59 2.18
N SER A 202 18.62 23.97 2.86
CA SER A 202 18.35 22.99 3.89
C SER A 202 19.37 23.05 5.03
N GLY A 203 19.00 22.53 6.19
CA GLY A 203 19.89 22.43 7.34
C GLY A 203 19.34 21.51 8.41
N TYR A 204 20.22 20.98 9.25
CA TYR A 204 19.86 20.12 10.38
C TYR A 204 19.95 20.84 11.71
N VAL A 205 19.03 20.52 12.62
CA VAL A 205 19.12 20.83 14.05
C VAL A 205 18.85 19.58 14.88
N GLU A 206 19.40 19.53 16.08
CA GLU A 206 19.05 18.53 17.07
C GLU A 206 18.26 19.20 18.21
N VAL A 207 17.10 18.65 18.53
CA VAL A 207 16.21 19.14 19.57
C VAL A 207 15.87 17.99 20.53
N PRO A 208 15.50 18.27 21.80
CA PRO A 208 14.97 17.25 22.67
C PRO A 208 13.76 16.52 22.05
N SER A 209 13.49 15.28 22.46
CA SER A 209 12.23 14.64 22.10
C SER A 209 11.04 15.35 22.74
N GLY A 210 9.93 15.54 22.01
CA GLY A 210 8.71 16.12 22.54
C GLY A 210 7.82 16.76 21.46
N ASP A 211 6.78 17.42 21.94
CA ASP A 211 5.83 18.15 21.11
C ASP A 211 6.23 19.62 21.00
N TYR A 212 6.22 20.14 19.77
CA TYR A 212 6.62 21.49 19.41
C TYR A 212 5.54 22.16 18.58
N THR A 213 5.25 23.42 18.89
CA THR A 213 4.54 24.31 17.96
C THR A 213 5.59 25.19 17.28
N LEU A 214 5.81 24.97 15.99
CA LEU A 214 6.72 25.71 15.14
C LEU A 214 5.99 26.88 14.48
N GLN A 215 6.63 28.04 14.44
CA GLN A 215 6.14 29.22 13.73
C GLN A 215 7.09 29.50 12.56
N VAL A 216 6.55 29.42 11.35
CA VAL A 216 7.24 29.86 10.14
C VAL A 216 7.00 31.35 9.96
N ARG A 217 8.08 32.10 9.80
CA ARG A 217 8.09 33.57 9.72
C ARG A 217 8.88 34.00 8.50
N GLY A 218 8.55 35.19 7.98
CA GLY A 218 9.44 35.84 7.02
C GLY A 218 10.75 36.26 7.69
N ASP A 219 11.88 36.02 7.02
CA ASP A 219 13.23 36.28 7.52
C ASP A 219 13.43 37.74 7.98
N THR A 220 13.92 37.90 9.21
CA THR A 220 14.46 39.18 9.72
C THR A 220 15.75 38.97 10.51
N GLU A 221 16.60 40.02 10.60
CA GLU A 221 17.84 39.98 11.40
C GLU A 221 17.63 39.58 12.89
N SER A 222 16.39 39.65 13.40
CA SER A 222 16.04 39.32 14.78
C SER A 222 15.10 38.12 14.92
N ASN A 223 14.84 37.39 13.83
CA ASN A 223 13.92 36.25 13.78
C ASN A 223 12.50 36.59 14.32
N ASP A 224 12.06 37.83 14.12
CA ASP A 224 10.84 38.41 14.69
C ASP A 224 9.84 38.90 13.62
N GLY A 225 10.00 38.43 12.38
CA GLY A 225 9.04 38.66 11.30
C GLY A 225 7.63 38.18 11.65
N ASP A 226 6.66 38.64 10.86
CA ASP A 226 5.26 38.22 11.01
C ASP A 226 5.15 36.70 10.84
N VAL A 227 4.31 36.06 11.67
CA VAL A 227 4.04 34.62 11.56
C VAL A 227 3.20 34.39 10.30
N ALA A 228 3.75 33.62 9.37
CA ALA A 228 3.08 33.20 8.15
C ALA A 228 2.21 31.96 8.40
N ALA A 229 2.73 30.99 9.15
CA ALA A 229 2.04 29.75 9.49
C ALA A 229 2.53 29.17 10.84
N GLU A 230 1.69 28.35 11.48
CA GLU A 230 2.01 27.61 12.69
C GLU A 230 1.72 26.12 12.49
N PHE A 231 2.63 25.26 12.95
CA PHE A 231 2.53 23.80 12.79
C PHE A 231 2.87 23.11 14.10
N ASP A 232 2.04 22.14 14.50
CA ASP A 232 2.34 21.26 15.63
C ASP A 232 3.06 20.01 15.13
N VAL A 233 4.21 19.69 15.70
CA VAL A 233 5.03 18.53 15.36
C VAL A 233 5.41 17.75 16.62
N SER A 234 5.39 16.42 16.53
CA SER A 234 5.81 15.51 17.60
C SER A 234 7.08 14.80 17.17
N LEU A 235 8.16 14.97 17.94
CA LEU A 235 9.48 14.45 17.62
C LEU A 235 9.92 13.41 18.64
N SER A 236 10.16 12.18 18.19
CA SER A 236 10.65 11.09 19.04
C SER A 236 12.17 11.09 19.12
N GLY A 237 12.72 10.75 20.29
CA GLY A 237 14.17 10.70 20.49
C GLY A 237 14.81 9.49 19.79
N GLY A 238 16.03 9.65 19.28
CA GLY A 238 16.71 8.66 18.44
C GLY A 238 16.30 8.68 16.97
N GLU A 239 15.34 9.53 16.60
CA GLU A 239 14.82 9.60 15.23
C GLU A 239 15.35 10.82 14.46
N VAL A 240 15.50 10.66 13.15
CA VAL A 240 15.83 11.71 12.18
C VAL A 240 14.59 12.02 11.35
N TYR A 241 14.32 13.29 11.09
CA TYR A 241 13.18 13.76 10.32
C TYR A 241 13.63 14.75 9.24
N THR A 242 12.89 14.82 8.14
CA THR A 242 12.93 15.94 7.19
C THR A 242 11.58 16.64 7.15
N ALA A 243 11.59 17.96 7.30
CA ALA A 243 10.42 18.82 7.19
C ALA A 243 10.54 19.70 5.94
N PHE A 244 9.62 19.56 4.99
CA PHE A 244 9.55 20.37 3.79
C PHE A 244 8.56 21.52 3.99
N ALA A 245 9.05 22.75 3.95
CA ALA A 245 8.20 23.94 3.82
C ALA A 245 7.83 24.10 2.34
N ALA A 246 6.67 23.57 1.94
CA ALA A 246 6.26 23.40 0.54
C ALA A 246 4.86 24.00 0.30
N GLY A 247 4.45 24.12 -0.96
CA GLY A 247 3.20 24.78 -1.34
C GLY A 247 3.36 26.29 -1.54
N TYR A 248 2.26 26.97 -1.84
CA TYR A 248 2.18 28.40 -2.10
C TYR A 248 1.80 29.18 -0.84
N LEU A 249 2.55 30.22 -0.53
CA LEU A 249 2.17 31.19 0.50
C LEU A 249 0.96 32.03 0.07
N THR A 250 0.77 32.27 -1.23
CA THR A 250 -0.36 33.00 -1.81
C THR A 250 -1.15 32.19 -2.85
N PRO A 251 -1.76 31.05 -2.49
CA PRO A 251 -2.34 30.10 -3.45
C PRO A 251 -3.46 30.70 -4.33
N ASP A 252 -4.15 31.74 -3.86
CA ASP A 252 -5.18 32.45 -4.65
C ASP A 252 -4.63 33.17 -5.90
N ASP A 253 -3.33 33.48 -5.93
CA ASP A 253 -2.65 34.18 -7.03
C ASP A 253 -1.80 33.24 -7.91
N ASP A 254 -1.80 31.94 -7.60
CA ASP A 254 -0.89 30.92 -8.16
C ASP A 254 -1.60 29.87 -9.05
N PRO A 255 -0.87 29.09 -9.87
CA PRO A 255 -1.46 28.21 -10.87
C PRO A 255 -2.17 26.96 -10.30
N ALA A 256 -1.94 26.60 -9.03
CA ALA A 256 -2.55 25.45 -8.37
C ALA A 256 -2.96 25.76 -6.92
N ASP A 257 -4.03 25.11 -6.45
CA ASP A 257 -4.55 25.24 -5.08
C ASP A 257 -3.79 24.30 -4.13
N ALA A 258 -2.51 24.63 -3.89
CA ALA A 258 -1.62 23.90 -2.99
C ALA A 258 -1.11 24.86 -1.91
N PRO A 259 -1.85 25.06 -0.80
CA PRO A 259 -1.47 26.02 0.23
C PRO A 259 -0.17 25.62 0.93
N PHE A 260 0.54 26.63 1.45
CA PHE A 260 1.77 26.46 2.21
C PHE A 260 1.56 25.51 3.41
N ASP A 261 2.41 24.49 3.51
CA ASP A 261 2.38 23.49 4.56
C ASP A 261 3.80 23.07 4.99
N LEU A 262 3.92 22.44 6.15
CA LEU A 262 5.13 21.82 6.66
C LEU A 262 4.99 20.30 6.65
N LEU A 263 5.45 19.68 5.57
CA LEU A 263 5.36 18.24 5.36
C LEU A 263 6.51 17.53 6.06
N VAL A 264 6.22 16.85 7.18
CA VAL A 264 7.22 16.18 8.01
C VAL A 264 7.26 14.68 7.70
N THR A 265 8.43 14.17 7.37
CA THR A 265 8.72 12.74 7.18
C THR A 265 9.81 12.28 8.16
N GLN A 266 9.78 11.00 8.53
CA GLN A 266 10.80 10.37 9.35
C GLN A 266 11.80 9.66 8.43
N ASP A 267 13.09 9.93 8.62
CA ASP A 267 14.18 9.48 7.75
C ASP A 267 14.82 8.18 8.28
N THR A 268 14.81 7.99 9.60
CA THR A 268 15.19 6.74 10.27
C THR A 268 14.02 5.76 10.27
N GLY A 269 14.30 4.48 9.97
CA GLY A 269 13.27 3.46 9.68
C GLY A 269 13.23 2.99 8.21
N GLY A 270 14.10 3.54 7.34
CA GLY A 270 14.12 3.21 5.91
C GLY A 270 15.44 2.68 5.34
N SER A 271 16.45 2.36 6.15
CA SER A 271 17.73 1.82 5.63
C SER A 271 17.69 0.29 5.55
N ALA A 272 17.99 -0.24 4.36
CA ALA A 272 17.91 -1.64 3.93
C ALA A 272 18.81 -2.67 4.68
N THR A 273 19.18 -2.41 5.94
CA THR A 273 19.67 -3.43 6.86
C THR A 273 19.31 -3.06 8.30
N GLU A 274 18.01 -2.95 8.59
CA GLU A 274 17.53 -3.17 9.94
C GLU A 274 16.46 -4.25 9.90
N THR A 275 16.60 -5.22 10.81
CA THR A 275 15.45 -5.95 11.31
C THR A 275 14.56 -4.91 11.97
N GLU A 276 13.73 -4.25 11.17
CA GLU A 276 12.46 -3.76 11.69
C GLU A 276 11.86 -4.94 12.43
N THR A 277 11.40 -4.71 13.65
CA THR A 277 10.19 -5.45 14.01
C THR A 277 9.14 -4.82 13.11
N GLU A 278 9.07 -5.28 11.85
CA GLU A 278 7.93 -5.10 10.98
C GLU A 278 6.73 -5.18 11.92
N SER A 279 5.94 -4.11 12.00
CA SER A 279 4.66 -4.26 12.67
C SER A 279 3.93 -5.27 11.82
N GLU A 280 3.97 -6.53 12.27
CA GLU A 280 3.53 -7.71 11.53
C GLU A 280 2.20 -7.35 10.87
N PRO A 281 2.02 -7.47 9.53
CA PRO A 281 0.81 -6.98 8.89
C PRO A 281 -0.43 -7.60 9.53
N ALA A 282 -1.54 -6.87 9.50
CA ALA A 282 -2.84 -7.46 9.82
C ALA A 282 -3.30 -8.30 8.63
N ASN A 283 -3.97 -9.42 8.91
CA ASN A 283 -4.65 -10.22 7.88
C ASN A 283 -6.12 -9.78 7.82
N VAL A 284 -6.53 -9.09 6.76
CA VAL A 284 -7.88 -8.54 6.64
C VAL A 284 -8.64 -9.22 5.52
N ARG A 285 -9.83 -9.72 5.81
CA ARG A 285 -10.77 -10.27 4.84
C ARG A 285 -11.98 -9.36 4.73
N VAL A 286 -12.47 -9.12 3.51
CA VAL A 286 -13.65 -8.30 3.26
C VAL A 286 -14.85 -9.19 2.95
N ALA A 287 -16.00 -8.86 3.51
CA ALA A 287 -17.27 -9.56 3.28
C ALA A 287 -18.35 -8.57 2.84
N HIS A 288 -18.85 -8.70 1.62
CA HIS A 288 -19.92 -7.82 1.13
C HIS A 288 -21.29 -8.34 1.57
N MET A 289 -21.88 -7.73 2.61
CA MET A 289 -23.14 -8.19 3.19
C MET A 289 -24.27 -7.14 3.14
N SER A 290 -24.04 -5.99 2.49
CA SER A 290 -25.06 -4.96 2.27
C SER A 290 -26.01 -5.37 1.14
N PRO A 291 -27.31 -5.62 1.40
CA PRO A 291 -28.17 -6.28 0.43
C PRO A 291 -28.68 -5.39 -0.71
N ASN A 292 -28.62 -4.06 -0.57
CA ASN A 292 -29.03 -3.11 -1.62
C ASN A 292 -27.86 -2.33 -2.24
N ALA A 293 -26.63 -2.59 -1.80
CA ALA A 293 -25.46 -2.03 -2.47
C ALA A 293 -25.23 -2.72 -3.83
N PRO A 294 -24.76 -1.97 -4.85
CA PRO A 294 -24.30 -2.57 -6.09
C PRO A 294 -23.04 -3.40 -5.83
N ASN A 295 -22.47 -4.03 -6.87
CA ASN A 295 -21.09 -4.48 -6.77
C ASN A 295 -20.20 -3.28 -6.41
N VAL A 296 -19.16 -3.51 -5.60
CA VAL A 296 -18.29 -2.44 -5.09
C VAL A 296 -16.83 -2.68 -5.42
N ASP A 297 -16.10 -1.58 -5.55
CA ASP A 297 -14.64 -1.57 -5.48
C ASP A 297 -14.24 -1.10 -4.06
N VAL A 298 -13.16 -1.67 -3.53
CA VAL A 298 -12.65 -1.37 -2.18
C VAL A 298 -11.23 -0.86 -2.29
N TYR A 299 -10.97 0.28 -1.66
CA TYR A 299 -9.68 0.96 -1.63
C TYR A 299 -9.18 1.07 -0.19
N VAL A 300 -7.87 0.91 -0.01
CA VAL A 300 -7.18 1.13 1.25
C VAL A 300 -6.07 2.13 1.00
N ASP A 301 -6.08 3.23 1.75
CA ASP A 301 -5.14 4.34 1.62
C ASP A 301 -5.02 4.83 0.15
N GLY A 302 -6.16 4.89 -0.56
CA GLY A 302 -6.27 5.30 -1.96
C GLY A 302 -5.96 4.22 -3.00
N SER A 303 -5.45 3.05 -2.60
CA SER A 303 -5.11 1.95 -3.52
C SER A 303 -6.23 0.92 -3.61
N ALA A 304 -6.66 0.54 -4.82
CA ALA A 304 -7.66 -0.50 -5.02
C ALA A 304 -7.13 -1.87 -4.57
N VAL A 305 -7.85 -2.53 -3.65
CA VAL A 305 -7.49 -3.85 -3.12
C VAL A 305 -8.45 -4.95 -3.56
N LEU A 306 -9.70 -4.59 -3.86
CA LEU A 306 -10.71 -5.50 -4.41
C LEU A 306 -11.56 -4.74 -5.44
N GLU A 307 -11.88 -5.41 -6.54
CA GLU A 307 -12.69 -4.83 -7.62
C GLU A 307 -13.89 -5.73 -7.93
N ASP A 308 -15.01 -5.12 -8.34
CA ASP A 308 -16.25 -5.76 -8.77
C ASP A 308 -16.77 -6.81 -7.77
N VAL A 309 -16.71 -6.48 -6.47
CA VAL A 309 -17.11 -7.38 -5.38
C VAL A 309 -18.65 -7.45 -5.31
N PRO A 310 -19.29 -8.59 -5.60
CA PRO A 310 -20.74 -8.69 -5.53
C PRO A 310 -21.24 -8.97 -4.10
N PHE A 311 -22.52 -8.72 -3.84
CA PHE A 311 -23.20 -9.18 -2.62
C PHE A 311 -22.95 -10.67 -2.36
N GLY A 312 -22.65 -11.00 -1.10
CA GLY A 312 -22.37 -12.35 -0.62
C GLY A 312 -20.94 -12.83 -0.89
N ALA A 313 -20.11 -12.03 -1.57
CA ALA A 313 -18.69 -12.36 -1.70
C ALA A 313 -17.95 -12.17 -0.37
N VAL A 314 -17.03 -13.10 -0.12
CA VAL A 314 -16.06 -13.04 0.97
C VAL A 314 -14.69 -13.26 0.35
N SER A 315 -13.79 -12.31 0.51
CA SER A 315 -12.44 -12.38 -0.07
C SER A 315 -11.58 -13.44 0.64
N ASP A 316 -10.39 -13.69 0.09
CA ASP A 316 -9.30 -14.24 0.89
C ASP A 316 -8.78 -13.20 1.89
N TYR A 317 -7.95 -13.62 2.86
CA TYR A 317 -7.23 -12.66 3.70
C TYR A 317 -6.18 -11.92 2.88
N LEU A 318 -6.17 -10.61 3.02
CA LEU A 318 -5.23 -9.66 2.44
C LEU A 318 -4.30 -9.16 3.55
N GLU A 319 -3.02 -9.04 3.26
CA GLU A 319 -2.08 -8.41 4.17
C GLU A 319 -2.26 -6.89 4.09
N VAL A 320 -2.64 -6.29 5.21
CA VAL A 320 -2.85 -4.85 5.34
C VAL A 320 -1.91 -4.34 6.43
N PRO A 321 -1.10 -3.31 6.17
CA PRO A 321 -0.22 -2.76 7.20
C PRO A 321 -1.00 -2.34 8.46
N ALA A 322 -0.44 -2.58 9.65
CA ALA A 322 -1.10 -2.29 10.92
C ALA A 322 -1.34 -0.78 11.13
N GLY A 323 -2.36 -0.41 11.91
CA GLY A 323 -2.71 0.97 12.24
C GLY A 323 -4.08 1.40 11.73
N ALA A 324 -4.36 2.70 11.80
CA ALA A 324 -5.53 3.30 11.18
C ALA A 324 -5.32 3.39 9.66
N ARG A 325 -6.31 2.92 8.89
CA ARG A 325 -6.31 2.86 7.44
C ARG A 325 -7.53 3.56 6.91
N THR A 326 -7.35 4.44 5.93
CA THR A 326 -8.49 5.06 5.26
C THR A 326 -9.06 4.05 4.28
N VAL A 327 -10.32 3.67 4.49
CA VAL A 327 -11.04 2.73 3.64
C VAL A 327 -12.09 3.49 2.86
N GLU A 328 -12.05 3.35 1.55
CA GLU A 328 -13.07 3.86 0.64
C GLU A 328 -13.74 2.69 -0.07
N ILE A 329 -15.06 2.76 -0.21
CA ILE A 329 -15.88 1.81 -0.93
C ILE A 329 -16.69 2.59 -1.94
N THR A 330 -16.59 2.22 -3.22
CA THR A 330 -17.29 2.89 -4.32
C THR A 330 -18.14 1.89 -5.10
N ALA A 331 -19.06 2.37 -5.93
CA ALA A 331 -19.73 1.50 -6.89
C ALA A 331 -18.72 0.98 -7.94
N ALA A 332 -18.79 -0.31 -8.26
CA ALA A 332 -17.81 -0.95 -9.14
C ALA A 332 -17.70 -0.24 -10.51
N GLY A 333 -16.47 0.16 -10.85
CA GLY A 333 -16.14 0.90 -12.08
C GLY A 333 -16.66 2.34 -12.13
N ASP A 334 -17.09 2.90 -11.00
CA ASP A 334 -17.55 4.29 -10.85
C ASP A 334 -17.03 4.91 -9.54
N PRO A 335 -15.75 5.36 -9.52
CA PRO A 335 -15.12 5.89 -8.30
C PRO A 335 -15.78 7.18 -7.78
N ASP A 336 -16.52 7.90 -8.63
CA ASP A 336 -17.25 9.12 -8.20
C ASP A 336 -18.49 8.79 -7.34
N THR A 337 -18.95 7.53 -7.36
CA THR A 337 -20.09 7.05 -6.57
C THR A 337 -19.60 6.39 -5.28
N SER A 338 -19.22 7.22 -4.29
CA SER A 338 -18.82 6.74 -2.95
C SER A 338 -20.01 6.16 -2.19
N VAL A 339 -19.81 4.95 -1.65
CA VAL A 339 -20.72 4.24 -0.75
C VAL A 339 -20.31 4.48 0.71
N PHE A 340 -19.01 4.53 0.97
CA PHE A 340 -18.44 4.74 2.29
C PHE A 340 -17.02 5.30 2.16
N GLU A 341 -16.66 6.18 3.08
CA GLU A 341 -15.29 6.64 3.29
C GLU A 341 -15.08 6.81 4.80
N GLY A 342 -14.00 6.24 5.34
CA GLY A 342 -13.66 6.41 6.74
C GLY A 342 -12.54 5.50 7.22
N ASP A 343 -12.12 5.70 8.47
CA ASP A 343 -10.97 5.00 9.02
C ASP A 343 -11.35 3.65 9.64
N VAL A 344 -10.56 2.62 9.33
CA VAL A 344 -10.59 1.29 9.95
C VAL A 344 -9.24 1.05 10.63
N THR A 345 -9.25 0.77 11.92
CA THR A 345 -8.02 0.45 12.67
C THR A 345 -7.84 -1.06 12.79
N VAL A 346 -6.69 -1.56 12.37
CA VAL A 346 -6.28 -2.97 12.50
C VAL A 346 -4.96 -3.07 13.25
N GLU A 347 -4.79 -4.10 14.06
CA GLU A 347 -3.56 -4.33 14.80
C GLU A 347 -2.70 -5.41 14.13
N GLY A 348 -1.39 -5.24 14.21
CA GLY A 348 -0.46 -6.15 13.56
C GLY A 348 -0.50 -7.58 14.11
N GLY A 349 -0.28 -8.57 13.25
CA GLY A 349 -0.30 -10.01 13.58
C GLY A 349 -1.69 -10.55 13.94
N GLN A 350 -2.75 -9.74 13.78
CA GLN A 350 -4.13 -10.15 14.01
C GLN A 350 -4.87 -10.33 12.70
N ALA A 351 -5.90 -11.17 12.74
CA ALA A 351 -6.80 -11.38 11.62
C ALA A 351 -8.13 -10.67 11.87
N TYR A 352 -8.70 -10.07 10.82
CA TYR A 352 -9.96 -9.36 10.85
C TYR A 352 -10.85 -9.74 9.68
N THR A 353 -12.16 -9.78 9.92
CA THR A 353 -13.18 -9.72 8.87
C THR A 353 -13.83 -8.33 8.92
N VAL A 354 -13.79 -7.58 7.82
CA VAL A 354 -14.52 -6.32 7.64
C VAL A 354 -15.75 -6.59 6.78
N ALA A 355 -16.93 -6.59 7.42
CA ALA A 355 -18.19 -6.87 6.74
C ALA A 355 -18.94 -5.58 6.41
N ALA A 356 -19.26 -5.36 5.13
CA ALA A 356 -20.14 -4.27 4.72
C ALA A 356 -21.57 -4.56 5.21
N ALA A 357 -22.08 -3.81 6.20
CA ALA A 357 -23.33 -4.12 6.88
C ALA A 357 -24.36 -3.00 6.79
N GLY A 358 -25.64 -3.34 6.63
CA GLY A 358 -26.73 -2.37 6.51
C GLY A 358 -26.96 -1.93 5.07
N GLU A 359 -27.71 -0.85 4.89
CA GLU A 359 -28.29 -0.45 3.62
C GLU A 359 -27.83 0.94 3.17
N ILE A 360 -27.69 1.15 1.86
CA ILE A 360 -27.44 2.46 1.27
C ILE A 360 -28.76 3.21 1.10
N GLY A 361 -28.84 4.46 1.56
CA GLY A 361 -29.97 5.36 1.34
C GLY A 361 -30.36 6.19 2.58
N ASP A 362 -30.98 7.35 2.37
CA ASP A 362 -31.30 8.30 3.44
C ASP A 362 -32.50 7.90 4.34
N ASP A 363 -33.31 6.93 3.89
CA ASP A 363 -34.57 6.52 4.55
C ASP A 363 -34.51 5.10 5.14
N THR A 364 -33.32 4.49 5.21
CA THR A 364 -33.15 3.11 5.72
C THR A 364 -33.03 3.10 7.25
N GLY A 365 -33.65 2.12 7.92
CA GLY A 365 -33.55 1.97 9.38
C GLY A 365 -32.14 1.60 9.86
N ASP A 366 -31.37 0.93 9.00
CA ASP A 366 -30.07 0.36 9.28
C ASP A 366 -29.03 0.80 8.26
N SER A 367 -28.64 2.08 8.32
CA SER A 367 -27.70 2.72 7.37
C SER A 367 -26.37 1.98 7.27
N PHE A 368 -25.81 1.90 6.06
CA PHE A 368 -24.53 1.26 5.73
C PHE A 368 -23.41 1.67 6.69
N GLN A 369 -22.71 0.68 7.24
CA GLN A 369 -21.52 0.85 8.05
C GLN A 369 -20.67 -0.44 8.01
N PRO A 370 -19.35 -0.37 7.76
CA PRO A 370 -18.47 -1.52 7.92
C PRO A 370 -18.44 -2.01 9.37
N LEU A 371 -18.64 -3.31 9.57
CA LEU A 371 -18.48 -4.01 10.84
C LEU A 371 -17.12 -4.71 10.88
N VAL A 372 -16.23 -4.24 11.74
CA VAL A 372 -14.88 -4.79 11.92
C VAL A 372 -14.92 -5.87 13.00
N LEU A 373 -14.58 -7.10 12.63
CA LEU A 373 -14.62 -8.27 13.50
C LEU A 373 -13.21 -8.84 13.65
N ALA A 374 -12.71 -8.95 14.89
CA ALA A 374 -11.48 -9.69 15.14
C ALA A 374 -11.73 -11.19 14.95
N ASP A 375 -10.90 -11.83 14.14
CA ASP A 375 -11.02 -13.24 13.80
C ASP A 375 -10.18 -14.09 14.75
N ASN A 376 -10.80 -15.13 15.28
CA ASN A 376 -10.09 -16.18 15.98
C ASN A 376 -9.73 -17.26 14.97
N LEU A 377 -8.44 -17.35 14.61
CA LEU A 377 -7.91 -18.37 13.70
C LEU A 377 -7.33 -19.59 14.42
N THR A 378 -7.41 -19.64 15.75
CA THR A 378 -6.91 -20.81 16.51
C THR A 378 -7.75 -22.05 16.17
N ALA A 379 -7.12 -23.20 15.97
CA ALA A 379 -7.84 -24.43 15.70
C ALA A 379 -8.77 -24.78 16.89
N PRO A 380 -10.05 -25.12 16.66
CA PRO A 380 -10.95 -25.60 17.70
C PRO A 380 -10.53 -26.97 18.24
N SER A 381 -11.22 -27.43 19.27
CA SER A 381 -10.94 -28.73 19.90
C SER A 381 -10.95 -29.90 18.89
N ASN A 382 -10.13 -30.93 19.14
CA ASN A 382 -10.09 -32.11 18.28
C ASN A 382 -11.49 -32.73 18.13
N GLY A 383 -11.95 -32.87 16.88
CA GLY A 383 -13.26 -33.41 16.54
C GLY A 383 -14.42 -32.42 16.62
N THR A 384 -14.17 -31.13 16.91
CA THR A 384 -15.16 -30.04 16.84
C THR A 384 -14.82 -29.05 15.72
N ALA A 385 -15.81 -28.32 15.27
CA ALA A 385 -15.68 -27.13 14.45
C ALA A 385 -16.11 -25.91 15.27
N ARG A 386 -15.51 -24.75 15.03
CA ARG A 386 -16.01 -23.47 15.57
C ARG A 386 -16.90 -22.83 14.51
N LEU A 387 -18.12 -22.48 14.88
CA LEU A 387 -19.05 -21.73 14.04
C LEU A 387 -19.28 -20.37 14.70
N ARG A 388 -18.97 -19.29 13.99
CA ARG A 388 -19.34 -17.92 14.33
C ARG A 388 -20.56 -17.52 13.50
N LEU A 389 -21.62 -17.03 14.12
CA LEU A 389 -22.72 -16.38 13.43
C LEU A 389 -22.52 -14.87 13.48
N VAL A 390 -22.72 -14.19 12.36
CA VAL A 390 -22.80 -12.73 12.29
C VAL A 390 -24.15 -12.36 11.66
N HIS A 391 -24.99 -11.63 12.37
CA HIS A 391 -26.32 -11.28 11.86
C HIS A 391 -26.29 -9.93 11.15
N LEU A 392 -26.47 -9.94 9.83
CA LEU A 392 -26.33 -8.78 8.93
C LEU A 392 -27.54 -8.58 8.00
N SER A 393 -28.69 -9.17 8.33
CA SER A 393 -29.93 -8.95 7.61
C SER A 393 -30.67 -7.76 8.23
N PRO A 394 -30.88 -6.66 7.50
CA PRO A 394 -31.38 -5.41 8.07
C PRO A 394 -32.89 -5.42 8.37
N ASP A 395 -33.68 -6.19 7.63
CA ASP A 395 -35.14 -6.29 7.84
C ASP A 395 -35.53 -7.43 8.81
N ALA A 396 -34.55 -8.26 9.18
CA ALA A 396 -34.77 -9.34 10.12
C ALA A 396 -34.83 -8.81 11.55
N PRO A 397 -35.88 -9.15 12.32
CA PRO A 397 -35.80 -9.03 13.77
C PRO A 397 -34.78 -10.03 14.30
N GLN A 398 -34.55 -9.98 15.61
CA GLN A 398 -33.73 -10.95 16.32
C GLN A 398 -34.06 -12.41 15.92
N VAL A 399 -33.03 -13.22 15.68
CA VAL A 399 -33.15 -14.60 15.20
C VAL A 399 -32.58 -15.62 16.18
N ASP A 400 -33.24 -16.78 16.25
CA ASP A 400 -32.68 -17.98 16.88
C ASP A 400 -32.12 -18.91 15.80
N VAL A 401 -31.00 -19.55 16.09
CA VAL A 401 -30.37 -20.52 15.18
C VAL A 401 -30.26 -21.86 15.88
N THR A 402 -30.87 -22.88 15.29
CA THR A 402 -31.03 -24.21 15.89
C THR A 402 -30.62 -25.32 14.92
N VAL A 403 -30.32 -26.51 15.45
CA VAL A 403 -30.07 -27.71 14.64
C VAL A 403 -31.39 -28.45 14.41
N GLY A 404 -31.86 -28.52 13.18
CA GLY A 404 -33.19 -29.04 12.84
C GLY A 404 -33.43 -30.51 13.22
N SER A 405 -32.38 -31.34 13.28
CA SER A 405 -32.53 -32.75 13.66
C SER A 405 -32.70 -32.99 15.16
N SER A 406 -32.11 -32.12 16.01
CA SER A 406 -32.09 -32.30 17.47
C SER A 406 -32.87 -31.24 18.24
N GLY A 407 -33.06 -30.05 17.65
CA GLY A 407 -33.58 -28.86 18.31
C GLY A 407 -32.54 -28.17 19.20
N ASP A 408 -31.26 -28.53 19.11
CA ASP A 408 -30.21 -27.88 19.88
C ASP A 408 -30.07 -26.42 19.43
N VAL A 409 -30.05 -25.49 20.39
CA VAL A 409 -29.85 -24.06 20.13
C VAL A 409 -28.36 -23.80 19.97
N LEU A 410 -27.97 -23.21 18.84
CA LEU A 410 -26.60 -22.76 18.57
C LEU A 410 -26.44 -21.29 18.95
N PHE A 411 -27.40 -20.46 18.57
CA PHE A 411 -27.42 -19.02 18.88
C PHE A 411 -28.84 -18.65 19.29
N ASP A 412 -28.95 -18.03 20.47
CA ASP A 412 -30.21 -17.58 21.06
C ASP A 412 -30.28 -16.07 20.87
N ALA A 413 -31.37 -15.58 20.31
CA ALA A 413 -31.68 -14.16 20.31
C ALA A 413 -30.56 -13.28 19.67
N ALA A 414 -30.04 -13.65 18.50
CA ALA A 414 -29.00 -12.87 17.81
C ALA A 414 -29.56 -11.57 17.21
N ASP A 415 -29.03 -10.41 17.61
CA ASP A 415 -29.42 -9.08 17.12
C ASP A 415 -28.61 -8.64 15.90
N PHE A 416 -29.15 -7.70 15.11
CA PHE A 416 -28.46 -7.12 13.95
C PHE A 416 -27.12 -6.49 14.35
N ARG A 417 -26.07 -6.76 13.54
CA ARG A 417 -24.65 -6.42 13.77
C ARG A 417 -24.01 -7.06 14.99
N GLU A 418 -24.68 -8.02 15.63
CA GLU A 418 -24.05 -8.85 16.65
C GLU A 418 -23.47 -10.14 16.06
N PHE A 419 -22.52 -10.69 16.79
CA PHE A 419 -21.93 -11.98 16.49
C PHE A 419 -21.71 -12.78 17.77
N ASP A 420 -21.77 -14.10 17.64
CA ASP A 420 -21.38 -15.02 18.70
C ASP A 420 -20.76 -16.27 18.08
N SER A 421 -20.08 -17.09 18.89
CA SER A 421 -19.36 -18.29 18.44
C SER A 421 -19.62 -19.49 19.33
N VAL A 422 -19.83 -20.65 18.70
CA VAL A 422 -19.97 -21.94 19.38
C VAL A 422 -19.01 -22.98 18.81
N GLU A 423 -18.58 -23.92 19.65
CA GLU A 423 -17.93 -25.15 19.17
C GLU A 423 -18.95 -26.29 19.13
N VAL A 424 -19.05 -26.95 17.97
CA VAL A 424 -19.95 -28.07 17.72
C VAL A 424 -19.17 -29.28 17.21
N PRO A 425 -19.63 -30.52 17.42
CA PRO A 425 -19.00 -31.69 16.79
C PRO A 425 -18.83 -31.52 15.27
N ALA A 426 -17.77 -32.08 14.70
CA ALA A 426 -17.64 -32.13 13.24
C ALA A 426 -18.73 -33.02 12.63
N GLY A 427 -19.34 -32.60 11.53
CA GLY A 427 -20.40 -33.35 10.87
C GLY A 427 -21.31 -32.51 9.97
N GLU A 428 -22.38 -33.14 9.52
CA GLU A 428 -23.44 -32.52 8.72
C GLU A 428 -24.54 -31.99 9.64
N TYR A 429 -24.95 -30.76 9.41
CA TYR A 429 -25.97 -30.05 10.16
C TYR A 429 -27.02 -29.51 9.20
N THR A 430 -28.29 -29.68 9.54
CA THR A 430 -29.36 -28.87 8.97
C THR A 430 -29.64 -27.75 9.97
N ILE A 431 -29.20 -26.54 9.65
CA ILE A 431 -29.37 -25.33 10.46
C ILE A 431 -30.71 -24.68 10.13
N GLN A 432 -31.47 -24.33 11.16
CA GLN A 432 -32.74 -23.63 11.03
C GLN A 432 -32.62 -22.25 11.67
N VAL A 433 -32.86 -21.22 10.86
CA VAL A 433 -33.04 -19.84 11.32
C VAL A 433 -34.52 -19.64 11.64
N ARG A 434 -34.80 -19.10 12.82
CA ARG A 434 -36.14 -18.94 13.37
C ARG A 434 -36.33 -17.51 13.84
N GLY A 435 -37.57 -17.03 13.82
CA GLY A 435 -37.89 -15.80 14.55
C GLY A 435 -37.69 -16.01 16.05
N ALA A 436 -37.02 -15.08 16.73
CA ALA A 436 -36.63 -15.29 18.13
C ALA A 436 -37.83 -15.43 19.08
N THR A 437 -37.80 -16.45 19.94
CA THR A 437 -38.75 -16.61 21.05
C THR A 437 -38.03 -16.98 22.35
N PRO A 438 -38.59 -16.68 23.54
CA PRO A 438 -37.96 -17.08 24.81
C PRO A 438 -37.70 -18.58 24.97
N ASP A 439 -38.37 -19.43 24.18
CA ASP A 439 -38.25 -20.88 24.19
C ASP A 439 -37.51 -21.43 22.96
N ASN A 440 -36.98 -20.56 22.08
CA ASN A 440 -36.26 -20.91 20.85
C ASN A 440 -37.06 -21.79 19.86
N ASP A 441 -38.38 -21.64 19.86
CA ASP A 441 -39.34 -22.49 19.15
C ASP A 441 -40.19 -21.73 18.11
N GLY A 442 -39.76 -20.53 17.74
CA GLY A 442 -40.38 -19.73 16.70
C GLY A 442 -40.44 -20.44 15.34
N ASP A 443 -41.25 -19.87 14.43
CA ASP A 443 -41.39 -20.38 13.08
C ASP A 443 -40.04 -20.37 12.35
N VAL A 444 -39.74 -21.46 11.64
CA VAL A 444 -38.54 -21.57 10.80
C VAL A 444 -38.73 -20.67 9.60
N VAL A 445 -37.85 -19.68 9.43
CA VAL A 445 -37.87 -18.73 8.32
C VAL A 445 -36.90 -19.13 7.21
N ALA A 446 -35.83 -19.84 7.54
CA ALA A 446 -34.88 -20.40 6.58
C ALA A 446 -34.20 -21.68 7.10
N GLU A 447 -33.76 -22.55 6.20
CA GLU A 447 -33.08 -23.81 6.51
C GLU A 447 -31.90 -24.03 5.57
N TYR A 448 -30.73 -24.40 6.12
CA TYR A 448 -29.48 -24.56 5.38
C TYR A 448 -28.75 -25.83 5.82
N ASP A 449 -28.20 -26.57 4.86
CA ASP A 449 -27.33 -27.71 5.15
C ASP A 449 -25.86 -27.26 5.20
N LEU A 450 -25.18 -27.53 6.31
CA LEU A 450 -23.76 -27.20 6.56
C LEU A 450 -22.94 -28.47 6.84
N SER A 451 -21.81 -28.60 6.16
CA SER A 451 -20.79 -29.61 6.45
C SER A 451 -19.63 -28.95 7.21
N LEU A 452 -19.51 -29.26 8.50
CA LEU A 452 -18.47 -28.69 9.36
C LEU A 452 -17.34 -29.71 9.58
N ALA A 453 -16.17 -29.42 9.00
CA ALA A 453 -14.96 -30.21 9.23
C ALA A 453 -14.38 -29.96 10.63
N GLY A 454 -13.80 -31.01 11.24
CA GLY A 454 -13.13 -30.89 12.54
C GLY A 454 -11.89 -30.00 12.45
N GLU A 455 -11.52 -29.41 13.59
CA GLU A 455 -10.36 -28.53 13.73
C GLU A 455 -10.39 -27.32 12.78
N THR A 456 -11.59 -26.92 12.31
CA THR A 456 -11.80 -25.82 11.37
C THR A 456 -12.75 -24.77 11.93
N GLY A 457 -12.42 -23.49 11.76
CA GLY A 457 -13.31 -22.35 12.06
C GLY A 457 -14.14 -21.96 10.84
N TYR A 458 -15.38 -21.52 11.08
CA TYR A 458 -16.31 -21.05 10.06
C TYR A 458 -16.98 -19.77 10.56
N THR A 459 -17.15 -18.80 9.65
CA THR A 459 -18.02 -17.65 9.86
C THR A 459 -19.22 -17.75 8.93
N ALA A 460 -20.42 -17.71 9.50
CA ALA A 460 -21.69 -17.70 8.80
C ALA A 460 -22.34 -16.33 8.92
N PHE A 461 -22.52 -15.65 7.80
CA PHE A 461 -23.18 -14.35 7.70
C PHE A 461 -24.65 -14.57 7.36
N ALA A 462 -25.55 -14.22 8.26
CA ALA A 462 -26.99 -14.19 8.00
C ALA A 462 -27.33 -12.83 7.40
N ALA A 463 -27.37 -12.73 6.07
CA ALA A 463 -27.49 -11.47 5.31
C ALA A 463 -28.59 -11.56 4.25
N GLY A 464 -28.92 -10.44 3.60
CA GLY A 464 -30.07 -10.36 2.69
C GLY A 464 -31.35 -9.95 3.42
N TYR A 465 -32.47 -9.96 2.70
CA TYR A 465 -33.79 -9.57 3.23
C TYR A 465 -34.66 -10.80 3.51
N LEU A 466 -35.30 -10.86 4.69
CA LEU A 466 -36.36 -11.86 4.95
C LEU A 466 -37.60 -11.62 4.10
N THR A 467 -37.89 -10.36 3.75
CA THR A 467 -39.03 -9.93 2.94
C THR A 467 -38.60 -9.12 1.71
N PRO A 468 -37.84 -9.70 0.75
CA PRO A 468 -37.22 -8.96 -0.35
C PRO A 468 -38.22 -8.26 -1.29
N ASP A 469 -39.47 -8.76 -1.37
CA ASP A 469 -40.53 -8.16 -2.20
C ASP A 469 -40.95 -6.75 -1.72
N ASP A 470 -40.69 -6.42 -0.45
CA ASP A 470 -41.05 -5.14 0.18
C ASP A 470 -39.85 -4.18 0.31
N GLU A 471 -38.66 -4.58 -0.16
CA GLU A 471 -37.38 -3.91 0.09
C GLU A 471 -36.77 -3.28 -1.18
N PRO A 472 -35.77 -2.37 -1.06
CA PRO A 472 -35.16 -1.68 -2.19
C PRO A 472 -34.46 -2.59 -3.22
N ALA A 473 -34.08 -3.81 -2.83
CA ALA A 473 -33.44 -4.79 -3.69
C ALA A 473 -33.99 -6.20 -3.47
N ASP A 474 -34.07 -6.99 -4.54
CA ASP A 474 -34.52 -8.39 -4.52
C ASP A 474 -33.38 -9.35 -4.11
N THR A 475 -32.82 -9.10 -2.93
CA THR A 475 -31.71 -9.86 -2.35
C THR A 475 -32.25 -10.72 -1.20
N PRO A 476 -32.66 -11.98 -1.46
CA PRO A 476 -33.27 -12.81 -0.43
C PRO A 476 -32.28 -13.15 0.68
N PHE A 477 -32.81 -13.41 1.88
CA PHE A 477 -32.06 -13.88 3.03
C PHE A 477 -31.29 -15.15 2.69
N ASP A 478 -30.00 -15.16 3.01
CA ASP A 478 -29.08 -16.28 2.81
C ASP A 478 -28.15 -16.44 4.03
N LEU A 479 -27.61 -17.64 4.19
CA LEU A 479 -26.56 -17.94 5.15
C LEU A 479 -25.24 -18.19 4.40
N ILE A 480 -24.47 -17.12 4.22
CA ILE A 480 -23.19 -17.16 3.51
C ILE A 480 -22.12 -17.66 4.46
N VAL A 481 -21.51 -18.81 4.15
CA VAL A 481 -20.52 -19.45 5.03
C VAL A 481 -19.13 -19.40 4.41
N ALA A 482 -18.18 -18.84 5.15
CA ALA A 482 -16.76 -18.82 4.83
C ALA A 482 -15.97 -19.64 5.85
N GLN A 483 -14.93 -20.35 5.39
CA GLN A 483 -13.96 -20.95 6.29
C GLN A 483 -12.98 -19.89 6.78
N ASP A 484 -12.62 -19.96 8.06
CA ASP A 484 -11.63 -19.08 8.65
C ASP A 484 -10.23 -19.70 8.45
N THR A 485 -9.73 -19.64 7.22
CA THR A 485 -8.40 -20.15 6.84
C THR A 485 -7.40 -19.01 6.75
N GLY A 486 -6.62 -18.79 7.80
CA GLY A 486 -5.40 -17.99 7.67
C GLY A 486 -4.19 -18.90 7.50
N GLY A 487 -3.38 -18.64 6.48
CA GLY A 487 -1.97 -19.01 6.54
C GLY A 487 -1.30 -18.01 7.48
N MET A 488 -0.77 -18.49 8.60
CA MET A 488 0.28 -17.76 9.33
C MET A 488 1.63 -18.27 8.85
#